data_AF-A0A942LDA4-F1
#
_entry.id   AF-A0A942LDA4-F1
#
_cell.length_a   1.000
_cell.length_b   1.000
_cell.length_c   1.000
_cell.angle_alpha   90.00
_cell.angle_beta   90.00
_cell.angle_gamma   90.00
#
_symmetry.space_group_name_H-M   'P 1'
#
loop_
_entity.id
_entity.type
_entity.pdbx_description
1 polymer ?
#
loop_
_entity_poly.entity_id
_entity_poly.type
_entity_poly.pdbx_seq_one_letter_code
_entity_poly.pdbx_strand_id
1 'polypeptide(L)' 'MFVYNKNVNSTLMVEGVCRKVLGCSENIMMVEVSLKKGAVLPNHSHFHEQVTYIVKGSLEFEVDGEKRIMKAG' A
#
# COMPACT_ATOMS: atom_id res chain seq x y z
N MET A 1 -9.51 -14.73 9.06
CA MET A 1 -9.45 -13.63 10.04
C MET A 1 -10.52 -12.61 9.65
N PHE A 2 -11.29 -12.10 10.60
CA PHE A 2 -12.25 -11.02 10.34
C PHE A 2 -11.74 -9.73 10.96
N VAL A 3 -11.59 -8.68 10.15
CA VAL A 3 -11.11 -7.37 10.61
C VAL A 3 -12.02 -6.27 10.08
N TYR A 4 -12.51 -5.42 10.98
CA TYR A 4 -13.23 -4.21 10.62
C TYR A 4 -12.22 -3.07 10.44
N ASN A 5 -12.10 -2.53 9.23
CA ASN A 5 -11.14 -1.44 8.93
C ASN A 5 -11.25 -0.25 9.90
N LYS A 6 -12.48 0.12 10.29
CA LYS A 6 -12.75 1.21 11.24
C LYS A 6 -12.11 1.02 12.62
N ASN A 7 -11.78 -0.22 12.99
CA ASN A 7 -11.15 -0.57 14.27
C ASN A 7 -9.62 -0.68 14.16
N VAL A 8 -9.03 -0.51 12.96
CA VAL A 8 -7.58 -0.61 12.75
C VAL A 8 -6.96 0.78 12.80
N ASN A 9 -5.98 0.94 13.69
CA ASN A 9 -5.22 2.18 13.80
C ASN A 9 -4.34 2.39 12.57
N SER A 10 -4.30 3.64 12.12
CA SER A 10 -3.42 4.08 11.04
C SER A 10 -2.04 4.39 11.59
N THR A 11 -1.00 3.84 10.97
CA THR A 11 0.41 4.14 11.27
C THR A 11 1.00 5.00 10.17
N LEU A 12 1.61 6.12 10.53
CA LEU A 12 2.40 6.94 9.61
C LEU A 12 3.67 6.19 9.19
N MET A 13 3.94 6.11 7.89
CA MET A 13 5.12 5.45 7.34
C MET A 13 6.19 6.48 7.01
N VAL A 14 5.80 7.42 6.14
CA VAL A 14 6.57 8.59 5.73
C VAL A 14 5.59 9.75 5.56
N GLU A 15 6.10 10.96 5.36
CA GLU A 15 5.23 12.13 5.19
C GLU A 15 4.18 11.90 4.09
N GLY A 16 2.91 12.04 4.47
CA GLY A 16 1.79 11.88 3.54
C GLY A 16 1.44 10.44 3.18
N VAL A 17 2.11 9.42 3.72
CA VAL A 17 1.79 8.01 3.51
C VAL A 17 1.52 7.30 4.83
N CYS A 18 0.31 6.76 4.97
CA CYS A 18 -0.11 5.98 6.12
C CYS A 18 -0.50 4.57 5.71
N ARG A 19 -0.39 3.62 6.64
CA ARG A 19 -0.86 2.25 6.44
C ARG A 19 -1.76 1.77 7.57
N LYS A 20 -2.62 0.81 7.26
CA LYS A 20 -3.37 -0.02 8.21
C LYS A 20 -3.10 -1.48 7.88
N VAL A 21 -2.59 -2.25 8.85
CA VAL A 21 -2.42 -3.70 8.68
C VAL A 21 -3.77 -4.36 8.97
N LEU A 22 -4.45 -4.81 7.92
CA LEU A 22 -5.82 -5.35 7.99
C LEU A 22 -5.84 -6.84 8.36
N GLY A 23 -4.75 -7.55 8.15
CA GLY A 23 -4.61 -8.95 8.57
C GLY A 23 -3.22 -9.45 8.26
N CYS A 24 -2.68 -10.29 9.14
CA CYS A 24 -1.37 -10.89 8.97
C CYS A 24 -1.40 -12.32 9.50
N SER A 25 -0.78 -13.23 8.77
CA SER A 25 -0.52 -14.61 9.16
C SER A 25 0.89 -14.98 8.70
N GLU A 26 1.26 -16.24 8.82
CA GLU A 26 2.56 -16.74 8.36
C GLU A 26 2.76 -16.56 6.85
N ASN A 27 1.69 -16.69 6.06
CA ASN A 27 1.80 -16.77 4.60
C ASN A 27 1.26 -15.54 3.85
N ILE A 28 0.44 -14.71 4.51
CA ILE A 28 -0.18 -13.56 3.85
C ILE A 28 -0.37 -12.39 4.81
N MET A 29 -0.11 -11.19 4.29
CA MET A 29 -0.42 -9.93 4.93
C MET A 29 -1.25 -9.07 3.98
N MET A 30 -2.33 -8.48 4.50
CA MET A 30 -3.12 -7.47 3.79
C MET A 30 -2.92 -6.13 4.48
N VAL A 31 -2.54 -5.13 3.68
CA VAL A 31 -2.29 -3.76 4.14
C VAL A 31 -3.10 -2.80 3.28
N GLU A 32 -3.84 -1.90 3.91
CA GLU A 32 -4.40 -0.74 3.24
C GLU A 32 -3.40 0.41 3.36
N VAL A 33 -2.99 0.99 2.24
CA VAL A 33 -2.08 2.14 2.20
C VAL A 33 -2.84 3.35 1.66
N SER A 34 -2.73 4.47 2.37
CA SER A 34 -3.33 5.76 2.00
C SER A 34 -2.23 6.78 1.76
N LEU A 35 -2.24 7.41 0.58
CA LEU A 35 -1.27 8.43 0.19
C LEU A 35 -1.99 9.76 -0.06
N LYS A 36 -1.40 10.86 0.43
CA LYS A 36 -1.79 12.21 0.03
C LYS A 36 -1.27 12.49 -1.38
N LYS A 37 -1.97 13.35 -2.12
CA LYS A 37 -1.50 13.80 -3.45
C LYS A 37 -0.10 14.41 -3.34
N GLY A 38 0.82 13.92 -4.17
CA GLY A 38 2.22 14.36 -4.19
C GLY A 38 3.12 13.68 -3.15
N ALA A 39 2.59 12.84 -2.26
CA ALA A 39 3.42 12.02 -1.39
C ALA A 39 4.20 10.99 -2.21
N VAL A 40 5.46 10.76 -1.85
CA VAL A 40 6.36 9.83 -2.52
C VAL A 40 6.71 8.71 -1.53
N LEU A 41 6.50 7.47 -1.96
CA LEU A 41 7.02 6.32 -1.26
C LEU A 41 8.35 5.92 -1.92
N PRO A 42 9.48 5.87 -1.20
CA PRO A 42 10.76 5.51 -1.79
C PRO A 42 10.75 4.10 -2.39
N ASN A 43 11.50 3.94 -3.49
CA ASN A 43 11.76 2.63 -4.08
C ASN A 43 12.40 1.70 -3.03
N HIS A 44 11.94 0.47 -3.00
CA HIS A 44 12.41 -0.58 -2.09
C HIS A 44 12.13 -1.95 -2.70
N SER A 45 12.73 -3.00 -2.13
CA SER A 45 12.55 -4.38 -2.56
C SER A 45 12.34 -5.30 -1.37
N HIS A 46 11.62 -6.40 -1.60
CA HIS A 46 11.38 -7.45 -0.61
C HIS A 46 11.62 -8.82 -1.25
N PHE A 47 11.98 -9.81 -0.42
CA PHE A 47 12.03 -11.21 -0.86
C PHE A 47 10.62 -11.78 -1.11
N HIS A 48 9.62 -11.27 -0.38
CA HIS A 48 8.23 -11.70 -0.51
C HIS A 48 7.57 -11.06 -1.73
N GLU A 49 6.70 -11.82 -2.39
CA GLU A 49 5.84 -11.29 -3.45
C GLU A 49 4.89 -10.21 -2.91
N GLN A 50 4.68 -9.17 -3.71
CA GLN A 50 3.79 -8.06 -3.37
C GLN A 50 2.85 -7.79 -4.54
N VAL A 51 1.55 -7.73 -4.24
CA VAL A 51 0.51 -7.30 -5.19
C VAL A 51 -0.15 -6.06 -4.62
N THR A 52 -0.32 -5.03 -5.46
CA THR A 52 -1.01 -3.79 -5.09
C THR A 52 -2.24 -3.61 -5.97
N TYR A 53 -3.39 -3.36 -5.34
CA TYR A 53 -4.64 -3.04 -6.03
C TYR A 53 -5.09 -1.63 -5.63
N ILE A 54 -5.40 -0.79 -6.62
CA ILE A 54 -5.83 0.58 -6.36
C ILE A 54 -7.33 0.59 -6.07
N VAL A 55 -7.69 0.80 -4.81
CA VAL A 55 -9.10 0.93 -4.40
C VAL A 55 -9.69 2.28 -4.85
N LYS A 56 -8.89 3.35 -4.77
CA LYS A 56 -9.31 4.71 -5.11
C LYS A 56 -8.12 5.57 -5.54
N GLY A 57 -8.35 6.44 -6.53
CA GLY A 57 -7.35 7.40 -7.01
C GLY A 57 -6.43 6.79 -8.06
N SER A 58 -5.17 7.21 -8.06
CA SER A 58 -4.14 6.74 -8.97
C SER A 58 -2.76 6.88 -8.33
N LEU A 59 -1.83 6.01 -8.74
CA LEU A 59 -0.44 6.04 -8.29
C LEU A 59 0.47 5.74 -9.48
N GLU A 60 1.57 6.48 -9.61
CA GLU A 60 2.67 6.12 -10.51
C GLU A 60 3.54 5.08 -9.80
N PHE A 61 3.62 3.89 -10.37
CA PHE A 61 4.52 2.84 -9.93
C PHE A 61 5.79 2.87 -10.77
N GLU A 62 6.92 2.59 -10.15
CA GLU A 62 8.16 2.23 -10.81
C GLU A 62 8.52 0.80 -10.38
N VAL A 63 8.55 -0.14 -11.32
CA VAL A 63 8.88 -1.55 -11.07
C VAL A 63 9.90 -1.97 -12.12
N ASP A 64 11.05 -2.46 -11.69
CA ASP A 64 12.17 -2.86 -12.56
C ASP A 64 12.58 -1.78 -13.59
N GLY A 65 12.50 -0.51 -13.18
CA GLY A 65 12.81 0.65 -14.02
C GLY A 65 11.69 1.07 -14.98
N GLU A 66 10.58 0.34 -15.03
CA GLU A 66 9.40 0.71 -15.82
C GLU A 66 8.41 1.53 -14.99
N LYS A 67 8.01 2.69 -15.53
CA LYS A 67 7.01 3.55 -14.92
C LYS A 67 5.63 3.34 -15.51
N ARG A 68 4.62 3.19 -14.66
CA ARG A 68 3.21 3.08 -15.08
C ARG A 68 2.29 3.78 -14.09
N ILE A 69 1.36 4.58 -14.61
CA ILE A 69 0.29 5.17 -13.81
C ILE A 69 -0.86 4.17 -13.75
N MET A 70 -1.10 3.62 -12.56
CA MET A 70 -2.24 2.76 -12.30
C MET A 70 -3.38 3.58 -11.68
N LYS A 71 -4.62 3.27 -12.06
CA LYS A 71 -5.84 3.91 -11.53
C LYS A 71 -6.67 2.86 -10.81
N ALA A 72 -7.74 3.29 -10.13
CA ALA A 72 -8.65 2.36 -9.48
C ALA A 72 -9.28 1.35 -10.46
N GLY A 73 -9.38 0.09 -10.02
CA GLY A 73 -9.70 -1.06 -10.88
C GLY A 73 -8.46 -1.78 -11.39
#